data_AF-A0A5E3W789-F1
#
_entry.id   AF-A0A5E3W789-F1
#
_cell.length_a   1.000
_cell.length_b   1.000
_cell.length_c   1.000
_cell.angle_alpha   90.00
_cell.angle_beta   90.00
_cell.angle_gamma   90.00
#
_symmetry.space_group_name_H-M   'P 1'
#
loop_
_entity.id
_entity.type
_entity.pdbx_description
1 polymer ?
#
loop_
_entity_poly.entity_id
_entity_poly.type
_entity_poly.pdbx_seq_one_letter_code
_entity_poly.pdbx_strand_id
1 'polypeptide(L)'
;MWLAISSQQQLPPLLEKLASVASRFRTLEVRVNCASLRDATRVTNFLRVLRQDPLPSLDTVSLELRPPSVWVLPDDLSALAARNNEPPCKAPALRLLRMRHTFVPFLAPNLHYLDIRDCASFTIHDLFLVLRNVPELRYLRWQRRNAPNTWDLPILAEDIEQPPKPVTLPHLDSIHLPHLRSFDVTDGPSQLSLFAQTISSPPVRWTRQRPPNPPTINFAPIQTITRDVVEDIARASAHFISRLVPVSASGSVALTIPSSTYRVYHLLLSEGWDPASRKLHSVPCTIFGLGCYIDRAWASPLAALVKGVVAPFASDIRSLYVTGDILYDPMERDYPLEHTQCTLSESFSTLLNISELYLASEATGLLEVLRRPASSSGGTGVIFPLLDTIILDHTDRHCEWPRGTSQTENVGVLYSRAPPYKHLAGVWWDAFCAMLADRVALGHKLRRLILRGRTCHVRRDEGERAYLEPLWQLQELSEWVDEVVDERDACGMKDGRDNPY
;
A
#
# COMPACT_ATOMS: atom_id res chain seq x y z
N MET A 1 13.85 -29.88 12.52
CA MET A 1 14.50 -29.56 13.82
C MET A 1 14.38 -28.06 14.00
N TRP A 2 13.80 -27.59 15.10
CA TRP A 2 13.68 -26.17 15.41
C TRP A 2 14.86 -25.78 16.30
N LEU A 3 15.75 -24.91 15.81
CA LEU A 3 16.87 -24.38 16.59
C LEU A 3 16.73 -22.86 16.67
N ALA A 4 16.06 -22.40 17.72
CA ALA A 4 16.07 -20.99 18.11
C ALA A 4 17.29 -20.75 19.01
N ILE A 5 18.34 -20.14 18.47
CA ILE A 5 19.59 -19.93 19.20
C ILE A 5 19.63 -18.48 19.70
N SER A 6 19.33 -18.28 20.98
CA SER A 6 19.32 -16.94 21.62
C SER A 6 20.54 -16.66 22.49
N SER A 7 21.48 -17.61 22.63
CA SER A 7 22.62 -17.52 23.56
C SER A 7 23.97 -17.36 22.82
N GLN A 8 24.71 -16.29 23.17
CA GLN A 8 25.97 -15.87 22.54
C GLN A 8 27.13 -16.87 22.67
N GLN A 9 27.11 -17.75 23.68
CA GLN A 9 28.25 -18.61 24.02
C GLN A 9 28.27 -19.95 23.28
N GLN A 10 27.14 -20.41 22.70
CA GLN A 10 27.06 -21.71 22.01
C GLN A 10 26.84 -21.61 20.49
N LEU A 11 26.57 -20.41 19.97
CA LEU A 11 26.39 -20.14 18.54
C LEU A 11 27.53 -20.64 17.63
N PRO A 12 28.83 -20.52 17.99
CA PRO A 12 29.92 -20.71 17.03
C PRO A 12 30.13 -22.15 16.50
N PRO A 13 30.30 -23.18 17.35
CA PRO A 13 30.48 -24.55 16.86
C PRO A 13 29.18 -25.14 16.31
N LEU A 14 28.03 -24.54 16.62
CA LEU A 14 26.72 -25.04 16.22
C LEU A 14 26.39 -24.66 14.78
N LEU A 15 26.78 -23.49 14.30
CA LEU A 15 26.60 -23.09 12.89
C LEU A 15 27.44 -23.95 11.94
N GLU A 16 28.70 -24.25 12.29
CA GLU A 16 29.57 -25.12 11.48
C GLU A 16 29.06 -26.57 11.47
N LYS A 17 28.60 -27.08 12.61
CA LYS A 17 27.94 -28.39 12.69
C LYS A 17 26.62 -28.43 11.92
N LEU A 18 25.80 -27.38 12.00
CA LEU A 18 24.54 -27.31 11.25
C LEU A 18 24.77 -27.36 9.74
N ALA A 19 25.80 -26.67 9.25
CA ALA A 19 26.11 -26.68 7.84
C ALA A 19 26.60 -28.06 7.37
N SER A 20 27.39 -28.78 8.17
CA SER A 20 27.85 -30.14 7.81
C SER A 20 26.76 -31.22 7.85
N VAL A 21 25.65 -30.98 8.55
CA VAL A 21 24.47 -31.87 8.53
C VAL A 21 23.29 -31.32 7.72
N ALA A 22 23.43 -30.15 7.09
CA ALA A 22 22.36 -29.46 6.35
C ALA A 22 21.78 -30.32 5.22
N SER A 23 22.60 -31.12 4.54
CA SER A 23 22.19 -32.02 3.45
C SER A 23 21.21 -33.11 3.88
N ARG A 24 21.13 -33.39 5.19
CA ARG A 24 20.23 -34.40 5.79
C ARG A 24 18.89 -33.83 6.24
N PHE A 25 18.73 -32.51 6.26
CA PHE A 25 17.51 -31.88 6.71
C PHE A 25 16.58 -31.54 5.54
N ARG A 26 15.28 -31.66 5.81
CA ARG A 26 14.23 -31.13 4.94
C ARG A 26 14.01 -29.64 5.18
N THR A 27 14.01 -29.21 6.44
CA THR A 27 13.76 -27.82 6.79
C THR A 27 14.92 -27.25 7.60
N LEU A 28 15.41 -26.10 7.17
CA LEU A 28 16.45 -25.32 7.84
C LEU A 28 15.89 -23.94 8.22
N GLU A 29 15.81 -23.67 9.51
CA GLU A 29 15.49 -22.36 10.03
C GLU A 29 16.66 -21.85 10.87
N VAL A 30 17.21 -20.70 10.49
CA VAL A 30 18.36 -20.08 11.13
C VAL A 30 18.01 -18.62 11.39
N ARG A 31 17.99 -18.24 12.67
CA ARG A 31 17.84 -16.86 13.10
C ARG A 31 19.07 -16.48 13.91
N VAL A 32 19.85 -15.54 13.39
CA VAL A 32 21.08 -15.05 14.02
C VAL A 32 21.01 -13.54 14.08
N ASN A 33 21.15 -13.01 15.29
CA ASN A 33 21.31 -11.58 15.50
C ASN A 33 22.80 -11.26 15.63
N CYS A 34 23.39 -10.65 14.61
CA CYS A 34 24.79 -10.21 14.63
C CYS A 34 24.96 -8.81 15.22
N ALA A 35 23.91 -8.15 15.72
CA ALA A 35 23.99 -6.83 16.35
C ALA A 35 25.10 -6.74 17.42
N SER A 36 25.35 -7.85 18.14
CA SER A 36 26.37 -7.94 19.19
C SER A 36 27.70 -8.57 18.75
N LEU A 37 27.83 -8.99 17.49
CA LEU A 37 29.05 -9.62 16.98
C LEU A 37 30.00 -8.54 16.46
N ARG A 38 31.24 -8.52 16.97
CA ARG A 38 32.30 -7.61 16.50
C ARG A 38 32.84 -7.96 15.11
N ASP A 39 32.54 -9.16 14.60
CA ASP A 39 33.08 -9.69 13.34
C ASP A 39 32.07 -10.62 12.65
N ALA A 40 31.89 -10.43 11.33
CA ALA A 40 31.02 -11.20 10.46
C ALA A 40 31.62 -12.54 9.97
N THR A 41 32.92 -12.80 10.22
CA THR A 41 33.67 -13.97 9.72
C THR A 41 32.97 -15.32 9.92
N ARG A 42 32.21 -15.50 11.00
CA ARG A 42 31.51 -16.77 11.27
C ARG A 42 30.24 -16.96 10.44
N VAL A 43 29.51 -15.87 10.17
CA VAL A 43 28.40 -15.90 9.21
C VAL A 43 28.96 -16.23 7.83
N THR A 44 30.10 -15.64 7.47
CA THR A 44 30.83 -15.97 6.24
C THR A 44 31.21 -17.44 6.17
N ASN A 45 31.76 -18.02 7.24
CA ASN A 45 32.11 -19.44 7.29
C ASN A 45 30.88 -20.33 7.17
N PHE A 46 29.79 -20.03 7.89
CA PHE A 46 28.53 -20.75 7.77
C PHE A 46 27.99 -20.75 6.33
N LEU A 47 27.92 -19.56 5.71
CA LEU A 47 27.49 -19.42 4.32
C LEU A 47 28.43 -20.16 3.36
N ARG A 48 29.75 -20.14 3.62
CA ARG A 48 30.73 -20.88 2.83
C ARG A 48 30.49 -22.38 2.91
N VAL A 49 30.25 -22.94 4.09
CA VAL A 49 29.97 -24.38 4.24
C VAL A 49 28.65 -24.75 3.59
N LEU A 50 27.60 -23.93 3.70
CA LEU A 50 26.33 -24.16 2.99
C LEU A 50 26.49 -24.18 1.45
N ARG A 51 27.50 -23.50 0.90
CA ARG A 51 27.79 -23.46 -0.54
C ARG A 51 28.62 -24.64 -1.04
N GLN A 52 29.36 -25.33 -0.16
CA GLN A 52 30.31 -26.37 -0.55
C GLN A 52 29.62 -27.61 -1.11
N ASP A 53 28.53 -28.05 -0.47
CA ASP A 53 27.82 -29.28 -0.84
C ASP A 53 26.40 -28.98 -1.34
N PRO A 54 25.89 -29.74 -2.32
CA PRO A 54 24.49 -29.66 -2.70
C PRO A 54 23.60 -30.10 -1.52
N LEU A 55 22.44 -29.47 -1.41
CA LEU A 55 21.43 -29.69 -0.37
C LEU A 55 20.20 -30.37 -0.99
N PRO A 56 20.29 -31.64 -1.43
CA PRO A 56 19.27 -32.28 -2.26
C PRO A 56 17.97 -32.58 -1.52
N SER A 57 17.99 -32.66 -0.19
CA SER A 57 16.82 -32.99 0.64
C SER A 57 16.08 -31.77 1.15
N LEU A 58 16.65 -30.58 1.00
CA LEU A 58 16.20 -29.36 1.65
C LEU A 58 15.00 -28.75 0.90
N ASP A 59 13.82 -28.79 1.53
CA ASP A 59 12.55 -28.28 1.02
C ASP A 59 12.23 -26.85 1.45
N THR A 60 12.74 -26.44 2.61
CA THR A 60 12.37 -25.18 3.26
C THR A 60 13.58 -24.55 3.91
N VAL A 61 13.82 -23.28 3.60
CA VAL A 61 14.88 -22.46 4.21
C VAL A 61 14.28 -21.16 4.71
N SER A 62 14.60 -20.81 5.94
CA SER A 62 14.31 -19.50 6.53
C SER A 62 15.55 -18.95 7.21
N LEU A 63 16.11 -17.86 6.68
CA LEU A 63 17.32 -17.20 7.17
C LEU A 63 16.97 -15.78 7.63
N GLU A 64 17.16 -15.49 8.92
CA GLU A 64 17.09 -14.13 9.47
C GLU A 64 18.46 -13.80 10.04
N LEU A 65 19.29 -13.11 9.26
CA LEU A 65 20.68 -12.77 9.61
C LEU A 65 20.79 -11.26 9.75
N ARG A 66 20.55 -10.73 10.95
CA ARG A 66 20.63 -9.28 11.21
C ARG A 66 22.10 -8.84 11.27
N PRO A 67 22.55 -7.87 10.45
CA PRO A 67 23.91 -7.38 10.53
C PRO A 67 24.19 -6.63 11.86
N PRO A 68 25.47 -6.41 12.22
CA PRO A 68 25.85 -5.58 13.36
C PRO A 68 25.22 -4.18 13.29
N SER A 69 24.67 -3.68 14.41
CA SER A 69 23.96 -2.38 14.46
C SER A 69 24.89 -1.16 14.39
N VAL A 70 26.21 -1.38 14.46
CA VAL A 70 27.23 -0.33 14.44
C VAL A 70 27.78 -0.26 13.03
N TRP A 71 27.38 0.76 12.26
CA TRP A 71 27.99 1.32 11.04
C TRP A 71 29.16 0.53 10.43
N VAL A 72 28.95 -0.74 10.11
CA VAL A 72 29.80 -1.40 9.13
C VAL A 72 29.40 -0.73 7.83
N LEU A 73 30.34 -0.02 7.20
CA LEU A 73 30.07 0.69 5.96
C LEU A 73 29.28 -0.24 5.02
N PRO A 74 28.28 0.27 4.29
CA PRO A 74 27.53 -0.50 3.29
C PRO A 74 28.43 -1.36 2.42
N ASP A 75 29.68 -0.94 2.19
CA ASP A 75 30.72 -1.61 1.42
C ASP A 75 31.18 -2.97 1.98
N ASP A 76 31.13 -3.23 3.29
CA ASP A 76 31.59 -4.52 3.86
C ASP A 76 30.49 -5.59 3.88
N LEU A 77 29.23 -5.19 4.09
CA LEU A 77 28.07 -6.08 3.92
C LEU A 77 27.75 -6.30 2.45
N SER A 78 27.96 -5.26 1.63
CA SER A 78 28.03 -5.42 0.18
C SER A 78 29.22 -6.28 -0.19
N ALA A 79 30.39 -6.24 0.44
CA ALA A 79 31.48 -7.17 0.15
C ALA A 79 31.16 -8.63 0.56
N LEU A 80 30.34 -8.84 1.60
CA LEU A 80 29.84 -10.15 2.02
C LEU A 80 28.79 -10.73 1.08
N ALA A 81 27.97 -9.88 0.44
CA ALA A 81 26.93 -10.26 -0.50
C ALA A 81 27.37 -10.20 -1.98
N ALA A 82 28.21 -9.22 -2.33
CA ALA A 82 28.73 -8.88 -3.66
C ALA A 82 30.06 -9.56 -4.00
N ARG A 83 30.43 -10.61 -3.27
CA ARG A 83 31.16 -11.71 -3.93
C ARG A 83 30.19 -12.44 -4.87
N ASN A 84 29.75 -11.73 -5.92
CA ASN A 84 29.07 -12.26 -7.10
C ASN A 84 29.90 -13.34 -7.84
N ASN A 85 31.12 -13.62 -7.36
CA ASN A 85 32.00 -14.68 -7.83
C ASN A 85 31.90 -15.99 -7.04
N GLU A 86 31.20 -16.03 -5.89
CA GLU A 86 30.99 -17.29 -5.17
C GLU A 86 29.75 -18.02 -5.72
N PRO A 87 29.83 -19.36 -5.93
CA PRO A 87 28.72 -20.11 -6.51
C PRO A 87 27.49 -20.11 -5.57
N PRO A 88 26.27 -20.08 -6.13
CA PRO A 88 25.03 -20.15 -5.34
C PRO A 88 24.91 -21.49 -4.62
N CYS A 89 24.23 -21.51 -3.47
CA CYS A 89 23.89 -22.73 -2.76
C CYS A 89 22.99 -23.61 -3.63
N LYS A 90 23.42 -24.84 -3.94
CA LYS A 90 22.64 -25.76 -4.79
C LYS A 90 21.60 -26.48 -3.96
N ALA A 91 20.32 -26.13 -4.08
CA ALA A 91 19.23 -26.73 -3.32
C ALA A 91 18.06 -27.12 -4.26
N PRO A 92 18.20 -28.21 -5.04
CA PRO A 92 17.25 -28.54 -6.11
C PRO A 92 15.85 -28.91 -5.62
N ALA A 93 15.69 -29.39 -4.37
CA ALA A 93 14.39 -29.72 -3.79
C ALA A 93 13.71 -28.54 -3.07
N LEU A 94 14.36 -27.37 -3.01
CA LEU A 94 13.90 -26.23 -2.24
C LEU A 94 12.61 -25.66 -2.85
N ARG A 95 11.54 -25.63 -2.05
CA ARG A 95 10.21 -25.12 -2.43
C ARG A 95 9.88 -23.79 -1.76
N LEU A 96 10.44 -23.55 -0.57
CA LEU A 96 10.21 -22.33 0.20
C LEU A 96 11.54 -21.72 0.64
N LEU A 97 11.77 -20.45 0.28
CA LEU A 97 12.93 -19.67 0.68
C LEU A 97 12.47 -18.35 1.30
N ARG A 98 12.82 -18.15 2.57
CA ARG A 98 12.64 -16.90 3.32
C ARG A 98 14.00 -16.36 3.72
N MET A 99 14.25 -15.09 3.39
CA MET A 99 15.47 -14.38 3.72
C MET A 99 15.13 -13.01 4.28
N ARG A 100 15.76 -12.67 5.40
CA ARG A 100 15.61 -11.35 6.02
C ARG A 100 16.97 -10.76 6.36
N HIS A 101 17.14 -9.47 6.11
CA HIS A 101 18.31 -8.64 6.39
C HIS A 101 19.57 -8.94 5.55
N THR A 102 19.84 -10.21 5.25
CA THR A 102 20.98 -10.62 4.41
C THR A 102 20.51 -11.55 3.30
N PHE A 103 20.93 -11.26 2.06
CA PHE A 103 20.64 -12.13 0.91
C PHE A 103 21.69 -13.23 0.75
N VAL A 104 21.25 -14.44 0.44
CA VAL A 104 22.10 -15.59 0.13
C VAL A 104 21.60 -16.19 -1.19
N PRO A 105 22.43 -16.27 -2.24
CA PRO A 105 21.99 -16.80 -3.52
C PRO A 105 21.80 -18.32 -3.45
N PHE A 106 20.63 -18.79 -3.90
CA PHE A 106 20.30 -20.21 -4.06
C PHE A 106 20.00 -20.53 -5.52
N LEU A 107 20.48 -21.69 -5.98
CA LEU A 107 20.03 -22.32 -7.21
C LEU A 107 18.94 -23.33 -6.84
N ALA A 108 17.68 -22.92 -7.01
CA ALA A 108 16.50 -23.65 -6.56
C ALA A 108 15.42 -23.69 -7.66
N PRO A 109 15.57 -24.52 -8.71
CA PRO A 109 14.66 -24.53 -9.86
C PRO A 109 13.20 -24.88 -9.50
N ASN A 110 12.98 -25.62 -8.42
CA ASN A 110 11.65 -26.04 -7.95
C ASN A 110 11.04 -25.09 -6.88
N LEU A 111 11.56 -23.86 -6.78
CA LEU A 111 11.11 -22.90 -5.78
C LEU A 111 9.70 -22.42 -6.09
N HIS A 112 8.78 -22.57 -5.13
CA HIS A 112 7.40 -22.11 -5.26
C HIS A 112 7.12 -20.81 -4.50
N TYR A 113 7.87 -20.54 -3.42
CA TYR A 113 7.70 -19.39 -2.54
C TYR A 113 9.04 -18.73 -2.25
N LEU A 114 9.17 -17.47 -2.65
CA LEU A 114 10.35 -16.64 -2.40
C LEU A 114 9.93 -15.41 -1.58
N ASP A 115 10.60 -15.17 -0.46
CA ASP A 115 10.32 -14.04 0.44
C ASP A 115 11.64 -13.43 0.89
N ILE A 116 11.95 -12.25 0.35
CA ILE A 116 13.18 -11.50 0.61
C ILE A 116 12.79 -10.16 1.23
N ARG A 117 13.20 -9.92 2.47
CA ARG A 117 12.84 -8.70 3.22
C ARG A 117 14.05 -8.03 3.84
N ASP A 118 14.07 -6.70 3.81
CA ASP A 118 15.05 -5.87 4.50
C ASP A 118 16.52 -6.18 4.08
N CYS A 119 16.74 -6.81 2.92
CA CYS A 119 18.07 -7.15 2.40
C CYS A 119 18.66 -5.95 1.65
N ALA A 120 19.38 -5.07 2.35
CA ALA A 120 19.85 -3.80 1.78
C ALA A 120 20.77 -3.96 0.55
N SER A 121 21.57 -5.02 0.52
CA SER A 121 22.49 -5.37 -0.57
C SER A 121 21.83 -6.05 -1.76
N PHE A 122 20.54 -6.41 -1.67
CA PHE A 122 19.80 -7.08 -2.73
C PHE A 122 19.13 -6.06 -3.63
N THR A 123 19.62 -5.95 -4.86
CA THR A 123 19.14 -4.99 -5.87
C THR A 123 18.05 -5.60 -6.75
N ILE A 124 17.39 -4.76 -7.56
CA ILE A 124 16.46 -5.23 -8.60
C ILE A 124 17.15 -6.16 -9.60
N HIS A 125 18.44 -5.94 -9.88
CA HIS A 125 19.22 -6.78 -10.78
C HIS A 125 19.38 -8.19 -10.21
N ASP A 126 19.69 -8.29 -8.91
CA ASP A 126 19.79 -9.57 -8.22
C ASP A 126 18.44 -10.30 -8.21
N LEU A 127 17.34 -9.56 -8.02
CA LEU A 127 16.00 -10.13 -8.15
C LEU A 127 15.79 -10.74 -9.54
N PHE A 128 16.15 -10.03 -10.61
CA PHE A 128 16.03 -10.54 -11.96
C PHE A 128 16.86 -11.80 -12.21
N LEU A 129 18.10 -11.84 -11.71
CA LEU A 129 18.93 -13.03 -11.79
C LEU A 129 18.31 -14.22 -11.04
N VAL A 130 17.74 -13.98 -9.85
CA VAL A 130 17.03 -15.02 -9.09
C VAL A 130 15.80 -15.50 -9.84
N LEU A 131 14.94 -14.58 -10.31
CA LEU A 131 13.67 -14.91 -10.98
C LEU A 131 13.87 -15.73 -12.26
N ARG A 132 14.97 -15.51 -13.00
CA ARG A 132 15.34 -16.34 -14.17
C ARG A 132 15.60 -17.81 -13.84
N ASN A 133 15.95 -18.11 -12.59
CA ASN A 133 16.30 -19.45 -12.13
C ASN A 133 15.18 -20.18 -11.36
N VAL A 134 13.98 -19.59 -11.28
CA VAL A 134 12.85 -20.13 -10.50
C VAL A 134 11.57 -20.21 -11.35
N PRO A 135 11.54 -21.03 -12.42
CA PRO A 135 10.40 -21.08 -13.35
C PRO A 135 9.08 -21.51 -12.67
N GLU A 136 9.15 -22.28 -11.58
CA GLU A 136 7.99 -22.78 -10.83
C GLU A 136 7.46 -21.81 -9.76
N LEU A 137 7.95 -20.56 -9.73
CA LEU A 137 7.61 -19.60 -8.69
C LEU A 137 6.11 -19.23 -8.72
N ARG A 138 5.44 -19.41 -7.58
CA ARG A 138 4.01 -19.11 -7.40
C ARG A 138 3.77 -17.89 -6.54
N TYR A 139 4.67 -17.62 -5.60
CA TYR A 139 4.55 -16.52 -4.64
C TYR A 139 5.87 -15.79 -4.52
N LEU A 140 5.83 -14.48 -4.76
CA LEU A 140 6.98 -13.59 -4.61
C LEU A 140 6.68 -12.54 -3.53
N ARG A 141 7.50 -12.45 -2.50
CA ARG A 141 7.52 -11.31 -1.59
C ARG A 141 8.91 -10.68 -1.64
N TRP A 142 8.97 -9.41 -1.99
CA TRP A 142 10.22 -8.66 -2.05
C TRP A 142 10.00 -7.29 -1.43
N GLN A 143 10.62 -7.05 -0.28
CA GLN A 143 10.43 -5.80 0.46
C GLN A 143 11.77 -5.19 0.82
N ARG A 144 12.09 -4.08 0.17
CA ARG A 144 13.25 -3.26 0.50
C ARG A 144 12.79 -2.05 1.31
N ARG A 145 13.11 -2.04 2.61
CA ARG A 145 13.03 -0.83 3.42
C ARG A 145 14.33 -0.08 3.24
N ASN A 146 14.29 1.10 2.60
CA ASN A 146 15.40 2.03 2.63
C ASN A 146 15.51 2.54 4.08
N ALA A 147 16.51 2.04 4.82
CA ALA A 147 16.88 2.40 6.20
C ALA A 147 15.94 1.93 7.34
N PRO A 148 16.48 1.74 8.56
CA PRO A 148 15.76 1.12 9.68
C PRO A 148 14.86 2.12 10.38
N ASN A 149 13.55 1.84 10.45
CA ASN A 149 12.61 2.37 11.44
C ASN A 149 12.73 3.87 11.81
N THR A 150 13.10 4.77 10.90
CA THR A 150 12.96 6.21 11.11
C THR A 150 11.56 6.66 10.72
N TRP A 151 10.55 6.08 11.38
CA TRP A 151 9.25 6.75 11.51
C TRP A 151 9.34 7.90 12.52
N ASP A 152 10.35 7.87 13.41
CA ASP A 152 10.47 8.74 14.59
C ASP A 152 11.67 9.72 14.60
N LEU A 153 12.46 9.81 13.53
CA LEU A 153 13.57 10.77 13.48
C LEU A 153 13.42 11.72 12.29
N PRO A 154 13.27 13.04 12.53
CA PRO A 154 13.49 14.04 11.49
C PRO A 154 14.99 14.03 11.20
N ILE A 155 15.40 13.32 10.16
CA ILE A 155 16.75 13.49 9.62
C ILE A 155 16.76 14.89 9.03
N LEU A 156 17.52 15.77 9.66
CA LEU A 156 17.91 17.08 9.12
C LEU A 156 18.42 16.87 7.70
N ALA A 157 17.59 17.25 6.73
CA ALA A 157 17.93 17.24 5.31
C ALA A 157 18.79 18.47 5.01
N GLU A 158 20.00 18.48 5.55
CA GLU A 158 21.07 19.34 5.08
C GLU A 158 22.19 18.37 4.65
N ASP A 159 22.55 18.40 3.37
CA ASP A 159 23.70 17.70 2.75
C ASP A 159 23.54 16.26 2.21
N ILE A 160 22.36 15.84 1.71
CA ILE A 160 22.34 14.79 0.68
C ILE A 160 22.38 15.46 -0.69
N GLU A 161 23.60 15.80 -1.12
CA GLU A 161 23.91 16.22 -2.47
C GLU A 161 23.43 15.18 -3.48
N GLN A 162 22.43 15.58 -4.27
CA GLN A 162 21.92 14.94 -5.49
C GLN A 162 21.39 13.50 -5.35
N PRO A 163 20.17 13.20 -5.85
CA PRO A 163 19.75 11.82 -6.03
C PRO A 163 20.78 11.11 -6.91
N PRO A 164 21.25 9.90 -6.54
CA PRO A 164 22.23 9.18 -7.33
C PRO A 164 21.74 9.07 -8.77
N LYS A 165 22.59 9.49 -9.72
CA LYS A 165 22.30 9.43 -11.16
C LYS A 165 21.68 8.08 -11.50
N PRO A 166 20.57 8.04 -12.27
CA PRO A 166 19.95 6.79 -12.66
C PRO A 166 21.00 5.95 -13.38
N VAL A 167 21.38 4.83 -12.78
CA VAL A 167 22.22 3.84 -13.44
C VAL A 167 21.40 3.33 -14.62
N THR A 168 21.80 3.68 -15.84
CA THR A 168 21.34 3.03 -17.06
C THR A 168 21.73 1.56 -16.96
N LEU A 169 20.81 0.76 -16.45
CA LEU A 169 20.97 -0.68 -16.40
C LEU A 169 20.96 -1.22 -17.85
N PRO A 170 21.84 -2.18 -18.20
CA PRO A 170 21.78 -2.84 -19.50
C PRO A 170 20.37 -3.38 -19.72
N HIS A 171 19.88 -3.38 -20.96
CA HIS A 171 18.56 -3.91 -21.31
C HIS A 171 18.38 -5.30 -20.67
N LEU A 172 17.55 -5.36 -19.63
CA LEU A 172 17.25 -6.60 -18.95
C LEU A 172 16.20 -7.32 -19.78
N ASP A 173 16.56 -8.47 -20.35
CA ASP A 173 15.59 -9.29 -21.08
C ASP A 173 14.40 -9.62 -20.20
N SER A 174 13.21 -9.67 -20.80
CA SER A 174 11.97 -9.97 -20.11
C SER A 174 12.03 -11.29 -19.36
N ILE A 175 11.47 -11.31 -18.15
CA ILE A 175 11.45 -12.50 -17.28
C ILE A 175 10.07 -13.12 -17.29
N HIS A 176 9.99 -14.35 -17.78
CA HIS A 176 8.72 -15.07 -17.86
C HIS A 176 8.44 -15.88 -16.59
N LEU A 177 7.34 -15.55 -15.90
CA LEU A 177 6.87 -16.26 -14.70
C LEU A 177 5.44 -16.78 -14.90
N PRO A 178 5.26 -17.90 -15.64
CA PRO A 178 3.93 -18.39 -16.04
C PRO A 178 3.06 -18.88 -14.87
N HIS A 179 3.65 -19.16 -13.72
CA HIS A 179 2.97 -19.74 -12.56
C HIS A 179 2.74 -18.78 -11.40
N LEU A 180 3.12 -17.50 -11.55
CA LEU A 180 2.98 -16.51 -10.49
C LEU A 180 1.50 -16.29 -10.14
N ARG A 181 1.13 -16.59 -8.90
CA ARG A 181 -0.25 -16.48 -8.38
C ARG A 181 -0.46 -15.25 -7.51
N SER A 182 0.60 -14.73 -6.91
CA SER A 182 0.56 -13.51 -6.10
C SER A 182 1.96 -12.95 -5.93
N PHE A 183 2.03 -11.64 -5.74
CA PHE A 183 3.26 -10.99 -5.32
C PHE A 183 3.01 -9.85 -4.32
N ASP A 184 3.97 -9.59 -3.45
CA ASP A 184 4.02 -8.45 -2.52
C ASP A 184 5.37 -7.77 -2.71
N VAL A 185 5.39 -6.69 -3.49
CA VAL A 185 6.61 -5.96 -3.83
C VAL A 185 6.61 -4.58 -3.19
N THR A 186 7.72 -4.22 -2.54
CA THR A 186 7.93 -2.91 -1.92
C THR A 186 9.32 -2.39 -2.24
N ASP A 187 9.41 -1.30 -3.00
CA ASP A 187 10.66 -0.60 -3.33
C ASP A 187 10.36 0.86 -3.78
N GLY A 188 11.38 1.63 -4.14
CA GLY A 188 11.24 2.97 -4.70
C GLY A 188 10.56 3.00 -6.08
N PRO A 189 9.95 4.13 -6.47
CA PRO A 189 9.21 4.28 -7.74
C PRO A 189 9.96 3.82 -8.99
N SER A 190 11.21 4.23 -9.17
CA SER A 190 12.01 3.87 -10.35
C SER A 190 12.31 2.37 -10.42
N GLN A 191 12.55 1.72 -9.27
CA GLN A 191 12.82 0.28 -9.21
C GLN A 191 11.55 -0.54 -9.53
N LEU A 192 10.39 -0.11 -9.02
CA LEU A 192 9.12 -0.74 -9.33
C LEU A 192 8.69 -0.51 -10.78
N SER A 193 8.96 0.67 -11.34
CA SER A 193 8.78 0.99 -12.77
C SER A 193 9.59 0.05 -13.65
N LEU A 194 10.88 -0.16 -13.33
CA LEU A 194 11.73 -1.13 -14.02
C LEU A 194 11.24 -2.57 -13.84
N PHE A 195 10.84 -2.96 -12.62
CA PHE A 195 10.27 -4.27 -12.34
C PHE A 195 9.04 -4.54 -13.21
N ALA A 196 8.12 -3.57 -13.28
CA ALA A 196 6.89 -3.65 -14.05
C ALA A 196 7.17 -3.85 -15.55
N GLN A 197 8.18 -3.19 -16.11
CA GLN A 197 8.51 -3.33 -17.53
C GLN A 197 9.19 -4.66 -17.86
N THR A 198 9.96 -5.22 -16.91
CA THR A 198 10.83 -6.38 -17.18
C THR A 198 10.15 -7.71 -16.88
N ILE A 199 9.29 -7.80 -15.87
CA ILE A 199 8.55 -9.03 -15.59
C ILE A 199 7.54 -9.30 -16.72
N SER A 200 7.26 -10.56 -17.03
CA SER A 200 6.22 -10.98 -17.96
C SER A 200 5.53 -12.18 -17.33
N SER A 201 4.26 -12.04 -17.00
CA SER A 201 3.46 -13.14 -16.43
C SER A 201 2.06 -13.10 -17.02
N PRO A 202 1.43 -14.27 -17.23
CA PRO A 202 0.04 -14.33 -17.64
C PRO A 202 -0.84 -13.69 -16.55
N PRO A 203 -2.01 -13.16 -16.93
CA PRO A 203 -2.88 -12.49 -15.98
C PRO A 203 -3.18 -13.35 -14.75
N VAL A 204 -2.94 -12.79 -13.57
CA VAL A 204 -3.12 -13.50 -12.30
C VAL A 204 -4.60 -13.73 -12.04
N ARG A 205 -5.13 -14.89 -12.43
CA ARG A 205 -6.54 -15.29 -12.28
C ARG A 205 -7.05 -15.10 -10.85
N TRP A 206 -7.97 -14.17 -10.66
CA TRP A 206 -8.76 -14.06 -9.44
C TRP A 206 -9.62 -15.31 -9.30
N THR A 207 -9.33 -16.13 -8.30
CA THR A 207 -10.25 -17.18 -7.86
C THR A 207 -11.34 -16.52 -7.01
N ARG A 208 -12.57 -17.05 -7.05
CA ARG A 208 -13.68 -16.59 -6.16
C ARG A 208 -13.30 -16.61 -4.67
N GLN A 209 -12.28 -17.40 -4.32
CA GLN A 209 -11.65 -17.37 -3.00
C GLN A 209 -10.41 -16.49 -3.04
N ARG A 210 -10.35 -15.50 -2.14
CA ARG A 210 -9.19 -14.62 -1.96
C ARG A 210 -7.93 -15.46 -1.69
N PRO A 211 -6.81 -15.22 -2.39
CA PRO A 211 -5.54 -15.85 -2.01
C PRO A 211 -5.12 -15.36 -0.61
N PRO A 212 -4.41 -16.18 0.18
CA PRO A 212 -3.98 -15.79 1.54
C PRO A 212 -3.16 -14.49 1.56
N ASN A 213 -2.47 -14.18 0.46
CA ASN A 213 -1.81 -12.91 0.22
C ASN A 213 -2.35 -12.33 -1.10
N PRO A 214 -2.95 -11.14 -1.12
CA PRO A 214 -3.35 -10.46 -2.35
C PRO A 214 -2.12 -9.88 -3.08
N PRO A 215 -2.18 -9.71 -4.41
CA PRO A 215 -1.20 -8.91 -5.12
C PRO A 215 -1.07 -7.51 -4.49
N THR A 216 0.15 -7.12 -4.12
CA THR A 216 0.43 -5.88 -3.39
C THR A 216 1.64 -5.18 -4.02
N ILE A 217 1.48 -3.90 -4.37
CA ILE A 217 2.53 -3.02 -4.90
C ILE A 217 2.65 -1.84 -3.94
N ASN A 218 3.78 -1.72 -3.25
CA ASN A 218 3.99 -0.61 -2.32
C ASN A 218 5.18 0.24 -2.75
N PHE A 219 4.95 1.51 -3.02
CA PHE A 219 6.00 2.48 -3.19
C PHE A 219 6.57 2.82 -1.80
N ALA A 220 7.86 2.53 -1.62
CA ALA A 220 8.59 2.87 -0.41
C ALA A 220 8.51 4.39 -0.13
N PRO A 221 8.67 4.82 1.14
CA PRO A 221 8.51 6.22 1.50
C PRO A 221 9.32 7.18 0.64
N ILE A 222 8.63 8.14 0.03
CA ILE A 222 9.21 9.16 -0.83
C ILE A 222 9.58 10.38 0.02
N GLN A 223 10.84 10.79 -0.07
CA GLN A 223 11.37 11.98 0.64
C GLN A 223 11.21 13.25 -0.19
N THR A 224 11.47 13.16 -1.50
CA THR A 224 11.34 14.28 -2.42
C THR A 224 10.49 13.84 -3.60
N ILE A 225 9.41 14.56 -3.84
CA ILE A 225 8.57 14.35 -5.01
C ILE A 225 9.29 15.04 -6.17
N THR A 226 9.44 14.39 -7.32
CA THR A 226 9.99 14.97 -8.58
C THR A 226 9.16 14.48 -9.76
N ARG A 227 9.21 15.18 -10.91
CA ARG A 227 8.39 14.83 -12.08
C ARG A 227 8.54 13.35 -12.45
N ASP A 228 9.78 12.89 -12.49
CA ASP A 228 10.13 11.51 -12.81
C ASP A 228 9.50 10.53 -11.81
N VAL A 229 9.49 10.86 -10.51
CA VAL A 229 8.87 10.04 -9.46
C VAL A 229 7.37 9.88 -9.70
N VAL A 230 6.66 10.98 -10.03
CA VAL A 230 5.22 10.94 -10.32
C VAL A 230 4.94 10.11 -11.57
N GLU A 231 5.73 10.29 -12.63
CA GLU A 231 5.59 9.50 -13.86
C GLU A 231 5.88 8.01 -13.62
N ASP A 232 6.88 7.68 -12.80
CA ASP A 232 7.21 6.30 -12.44
C ASP A 232 6.11 5.63 -11.61
N ILE A 233 5.51 6.35 -10.65
CA ILE A 233 4.36 5.82 -9.88
C ILE A 233 3.22 5.49 -10.83
N ALA A 234 2.84 6.42 -11.70
CA ALA A 234 1.73 6.24 -12.62
C ALA A 234 1.99 5.09 -13.61
N ARG A 235 3.18 5.08 -14.22
CA ARG A 235 3.61 4.07 -15.21
C ARG A 235 3.71 2.67 -14.61
N ALA A 236 4.36 2.54 -13.44
CA ALA A 236 4.48 1.26 -12.75
C ALA A 236 3.10 0.69 -12.39
N SER A 237 2.21 1.53 -11.82
CA SER A 237 0.87 1.13 -11.41
C SER A 237 0.03 0.65 -12.61
N ALA A 238 0.04 1.38 -13.72
CA ALA A 238 -0.68 1.00 -14.94
C ALA A 238 -0.17 -0.33 -15.50
N HIS A 239 1.16 -0.53 -15.53
CA HIS A 239 1.75 -1.80 -15.98
C HIS A 239 1.38 -2.98 -15.09
N PHE A 240 1.45 -2.84 -13.76
CA PHE A 240 1.05 -3.93 -12.86
C PHE A 240 -0.42 -4.27 -13.02
N ILE A 241 -1.32 -3.27 -13.07
CA ILE A 241 -2.75 -3.56 -13.24
C ILE A 241 -3.03 -4.27 -14.57
N SER A 242 -2.46 -3.81 -15.69
CA SER A 242 -2.71 -4.45 -16.99
C SER A 242 -2.43 -5.97 -17.00
N ARG A 243 -1.67 -6.47 -16.02
CA ARG A 243 -1.30 -7.88 -15.84
C ARG A 243 -1.98 -8.56 -14.66
N LEU A 244 -2.62 -7.83 -13.76
CA LEU A 244 -3.25 -8.42 -12.58
C LEU A 244 -4.74 -8.70 -12.77
N VAL A 245 -5.31 -8.29 -13.91
CA VAL A 245 -6.75 -8.44 -14.18
C VAL A 245 -7.02 -9.59 -15.15
N PRO A 246 -7.83 -10.58 -14.76
CA PRO A 246 -8.28 -11.66 -15.63
C PRO A 246 -9.81 -11.62 -15.82
N VAL A 247 -10.24 -11.01 -16.93
CA VAL A 247 -11.27 -11.48 -17.90
C VAL A 247 -12.62 -12.02 -17.37
N SER A 248 -12.97 -11.87 -16.10
CA SER A 248 -14.18 -12.50 -15.53
C SER A 248 -14.86 -11.70 -14.42
N ALA A 249 -14.59 -10.40 -14.29
CA ALA A 249 -15.42 -9.52 -13.48
C ALA A 249 -16.78 -9.37 -14.18
N SER A 250 -17.70 -10.30 -13.92
CA SER A 250 -19.11 -10.15 -14.29
C SER A 250 -19.81 -9.06 -13.47
N GLY A 251 -19.11 -8.43 -12.52
CA GLY A 251 -19.57 -7.33 -11.67
C GLY A 251 -18.76 -6.06 -11.86
N SER A 252 -19.28 -4.94 -11.36
CA SER A 252 -18.62 -3.64 -11.39
C SER A 252 -17.30 -3.66 -10.60
N VAL A 253 -16.31 -2.97 -11.15
CA VAL A 253 -15.04 -2.74 -10.47
C VAL A 253 -15.23 -1.62 -9.44
N ALA A 254 -14.60 -1.78 -8.30
CA ALA A 254 -14.63 -0.84 -7.19
C ALA A 254 -13.24 -0.30 -6.89
N LEU A 255 -13.15 1.00 -6.67
CA LEU A 255 -11.96 1.64 -6.11
C LEU A 255 -12.21 1.92 -4.63
N THR A 256 -11.33 1.46 -3.75
CA THR A 256 -11.43 1.69 -2.30
C THR A 256 -10.20 2.41 -1.79
N ILE A 257 -10.40 3.52 -1.07
CA ILE A 257 -9.40 4.31 -0.37
C ILE A 257 -9.65 4.13 1.13
N PRO A 258 -8.93 3.20 1.78
CA PRO A 258 -9.15 2.88 3.18
C PRO A 258 -8.51 3.91 4.10
N SER A 259 -8.95 3.93 5.36
CA SER A 259 -8.29 4.69 6.43
C SER A 259 -6.83 4.29 6.52
N SER A 260 -5.95 5.25 6.20
CA SER A 260 -4.50 5.07 6.20
C SER A 260 -3.85 6.05 7.19
N THR A 261 -2.59 5.81 7.58
CA THR A 261 -1.87 6.70 8.50
C THR A 261 -1.38 7.96 7.78
N TYR A 262 -1.06 9.01 8.53
CA TYR A 262 -0.65 10.35 8.04
C TYR A 262 0.56 10.41 7.07
N ARG A 263 1.16 9.26 6.71
CA ARG A 263 2.33 9.14 5.84
C ARG A 263 2.24 8.01 4.82
N VAL A 264 1.12 7.30 4.77
CA VAL A 264 0.95 6.19 3.83
C VAL A 264 -0.43 6.28 3.23
N TYR A 265 -0.52 6.25 1.91
CA TYR A 265 -1.79 6.12 1.19
C TYR A 265 -1.92 4.72 0.65
N HIS A 266 -3.17 4.28 0.53
CA HIS A 266 -3.46 3.02 -0.13
C HIS A 266 -4.66 3.15 -1.05
N LEU A 267 -4.64 2.37 -2.12
CA LEU A 267 -5.73 2.18 -3.04
C LEU A 267 -5.93 0.68 -3.23
N LEU A 268 -7.17 0.24 -3.11
CA LEU A 268 -7.56 -1.14 -3.35
C LEU A 268 -8.42 -1.16 -4.60
N LEU A 269 -8.06 -2.03 -5.53
CA LEU A 269 -8.88 -2.36 -6.68
C LEU A 269 -9.54 -3.71 -6.44
N SER A 270 -10.87 -3.75 -6.39
CA SER A 270 -11.62 -4.94 -6.03
C SER A 270 -12.93 -5.07 -6.80
N GLU A 271 -13.64 -6.18 -6.57
CA GLU A 271 -15.08 -6.22 -6.85
C GLU A 271 -15.83 -5.29 -5.88
N GLY A 272 -17.03 -4.84 -6.29
CA GLY A 272 -17.96 -4.15 -5.39
C GLY A 272 -18.21 -4.94 -4.11
N TRP A 273 -18.25 -4.24 -2.98
CA TRP A 273 -18.44 -4.85 -1.67
C TRP A 273 -19.30 -3.93 -0.79
N ASP A 274 -19.95 -4.50 0.23
CA ASP A 274 -20.75 -3.73 1.17
C ASP A 274 -19.91 -3.37 2.42
N PRO A 275 -19.65 -2.07 2.68
CA PRO A 275 -18.93 -1.63 3.88
C PRO A 275 -19.56 -2.12 5.19
N ALA A 276 -20.89 -2.22 5.25
CA ALA A 276 -21.60 -2.70 6.43
C ALA A 276 -21.31 -4.18 6.72
N SER A 277 -20.96 -4.97 5.70
CA SER A 277 -20.65 -6.40 5.84
C SER A 277 -19.32 -6.67 6.56
N ARG A 278 -18.44 -5.66 6.68
CA ARG A 278 -17.10 -5.75 7.34
C ARG A 278 -16.20 -6.85 6.79
N LYS A 279 -16.46 -7.25 5.55
CA LYS A 279 -15.83 -8.40 4.90
C LYS A 279 -14.80 -8.00 3.86
N LEU A 280 -14.24 -6.79 3.93
CA LEU A 280 -13.15 -6.35 3.03
C LEU A 280 -12.00 -7.37 2.97
N HIS A 281 -11.69 -8.02 4.09
CA HIS A 281 -10.69 -9.10 4.17
C HIS A 281 -11.03 -10.37 3.37
N SER A 282 -12.26 -10.53 2.90
CA SER A 282 -12.70 -11.65 2.06
C SER A 282 -12.89 -11.26 0.59
N VAL A 283 -12.86 -9.96 0.29
CA VAL A 283 -13.01 -9.44 -1.07
C VAL A 283 -11.70 -9.66 -1.84
N PRO A 284 -11.73 -10.28 -3.03
CA PRO A 284 -10.58 -10.32 -3.93
C PRO A 284 -10.17 -8.89 -4.30
N CYS A 285 -8.92 -8.53 -4.03
CA CYS A 285 -8.41 -7.19 -4.31
C CYS A 285 -6.94 -7.21 -4.67
N THR A 286 -6.53 -6.18 -5.42
CA THR A 286 -5.14 -5.76 -5.58
C THR A 286 -4.91 -4.52 -4.74
N ILE A 287 -3.78 -4.46 -4.04
CA ILE A 287 -3.44 -3.38 -3.12
C ILE A 287 -2.28 -2.57 -3.69
N PHE A 288 -2.46 -1.25 -3.74
CA PHE A 288 -1.42 -0.29 -4.03
C PHE A 288 -1.19 0.55 -2.79
N GLY A 289 0.05 0.65 -2.34
CA GLY A 289 0.45 1.48 -1.20
C GLY A 289 1.51 2.50 -1.61
N LEU A 290 1.53 3.62 -0.92
CA LEU A 290 2.45 4.73 -1.19
C LEU A 290 2.83 5.42 0.11
N GLY A 291 4.09 5.30 0.52
CA GLY A 291 4.62 6.08 1.63
C GLY A 291 5.08 7.47 1.18
N CYS A 292 4.80 8.52 1.94
CA CYS A 292 5.25 9.88 1.67
C CYS A 292 5.58 10.63 2.97
N TYR A 293 6.76 11.26 3.04
CA TYR A 293 7.10 12.22 4.07
C TYR A 293 6.80 13.62 3.52
N ILE A 294 5.72 14.23 4.00
CA ILE A 294 5.24 15.50 3.47
C ILE A 294 6.16 16.61 3.98
N ASP A 295 7.02 17.12 3.12
CA ASP A 295 7.56 18.47 3.25
C ASP A 295 7.56 19.09 1.84
N ARG A 296 6.48 19.83 1.53
CA ARG A 296 6.31 20.67 0.32
C ARG A 296 6.39 19.94 -1.02
N ALA A 297 5.28 19.33 -1.43
CA ALA A 297 5.14 18.72 -2.74
C ALA A 297 4.72 19.75 -3.81
N TRP A 298 5.23 19.62 -5.04
CA TRP A 298 4.76 20.36 -6.23
C TRP A 298 3.68 19.58 -7.02
N ALA A 299 3.33 18.36 -6.56
CA ALA A 299 2.27 17.50 -7.10
C ALA A 299 1.83 16.48 -6.04
N SER A 300 0.60 15.97 -6.14
CA SER A 300 0.06 14.98 -5.21
C SER A 300 0.51 13.55 -5.57
N PRO A 301 1.29 12.85 -4.73
CA PRO A 301 1.68 11.47 -4.99
C PRO A 301 0.48 10.52 -5.04
N LEU A 302 -0.56 10.80 -4.25
CA LEU A 302 -1.81 10.06 -4.30
C LEU A 302 -2.51 10.23 -5.65
N ALA A 303 -2.51 11.44 -6.22
CA ALA A 303 -3.04 11.67 -7.57
C ALA A 303 -2.32 10.80 -8.61
N ALA A 304 -0.99 10.73 -8.56
CA ALA A 304 -0.19 9.88 -9.44
C ALA A 304 -0.57 8.40 -9.32
N LEU A 305 -0.77 7.94 -8.08
CA LEU A 305 -1.20 6.58 -7.79
C LEU A 305 -2.61 6.30 -8.32
N VAL A 306 -3.58 7.19 -8.07
CA VAL A 306 -4.95 7.07 -8.59
C VAL A 306 -4.90 7.00 -10.11
N LYS A 307 -4.26 7.98 -10.76
CA LYS A 307 -4.13 8.06 -12.22
C LYS A 307 -3.55 6.78 -12.82
N GLY A 308 -2.45 6.28 -12.26
CA GLY A 308 -1.80 5.04 -12.72
C GLY A 308 -2.64 3.79 -12.50
N VAL A 309 -3.25 3.67 -11.32
CA VAL A 309 -4.11 2.53 -10.99
C VAL A 309 -5.31 2.51 -11.92
N VAL A 310 -6.02 3.62 -12.11
CA VAL A 310 -7.30 3.63 -12.83
C VAL A 310 -7.18 3.72 -14.35
N ALA A 311 -6.04 4.18 -14.88
CA ALA A 311 -5.85 4.43 -16.32
C ALA A 311 -6.35 3.29 -17.24
N PRO A 312 -6.13 1.99 -16.95
CA PRO A 312 -6.54 0.93 -17.87
C PRO A 312 -8.04 0.58 -17.85
N PHE A 313 -8.82 1.02 -16.86
CA PHE A 313 -10.21 0.55 -16.66
C PHE A 313 -11.10 1.60 -15.97
N ALA A 314 -10.77 2.89 -16.06
CA ALA A 314 -11.58 3.98 -15.50
C ALA A 314 -13.07 3.90 -15.92
N SER A 315 -13.37 3.35 -17.10
CA SER A 315 -14.74 3.08 -17.58
C SER A 315 -15.49 2.00 -16.81
N ASP A 316 -14.79 1.07 -16.16
CA ASP A 316 -15.39 -0.09 -15.52
C ASP A 316 -15.62 0.12 -14.02
N ILE A 317 -15.00 1.17 -13.46
CA ILE A 317 -15.18 1.57 -12.07
C ILE A 317 -16.52 2.27 -11.93
N ARG A 318 -17.42 1.69 -11.12
CA ARG A 318 -18.76 2.23 -10.84
C ARG A 318 -18.95 2.69 -9.41
N SER A 319 -18.16 2.14 -8.48
CA SER A 319 -18.29 2.43 -7.05
C SER A 319 -16.96 2.90 -6.48
N LEU A 320 -16.98 4.00 -5.75
CA LEU A 320 -15.83 4.54 -5.01
C LEU A 320 -16.12 4.46 -3.51
N TYR A 321 -15.22 3.83 -2.76
CA TYR A 321 -15.31 3.70 -1.32
C TYR A 321 -14.20 4.50 -0.66
N VAL A 322 -14.52 5.58 0.06
CA VAL A 322 -13.54 6.37 0.79
C VAL A 322 -13.85 6.27 2.28
N THR A 323 -13.17 5.35 2.94
CA THR A 323 -13.34 5.08 4.37
C THR A 323 -12.20 5.67 5.20
N GLY A 324 -11.39 6.52 4.60
CA GLY A 324 -10.17 7.06 5.15
C GLY A 324 -9.97 8.51 4.80
N ASP A 325 -9.06 9.16 5.52
CA ASP A 325 -8.66 10.52 5.18
C ASP A 325 -7.83 10.53 3.91
N ILE A 326 -8.06 11.55 3.09
CA ILE A 326 -7.24 11.94 1.96
C ILE A 326 -6.63 13.26 2.38
N LEU A 327 -5.32 13.29 2.63
CA LEU A 327 -4.66 14.56 2.90
C LEU A 327 -4.68 15.37 1.60
N TYR A 328 -5.59 16.34 1.54
CA TYR A 328 -5.68 17.31 0.46
C TYR A 328 -4.71 18.45 0.75
N ASP A 329 -3.80 18.74 -0.18
CA ASP A 329 -2.98 19.95 -0.10
C ASP A 329 -3.77 21.12 -0.69
N PRO A 330 -4.18 22.12 0.11
CA PRO A 330 -4.90 23.29 -0.39
C PRO A 330 -4.10 24.07 -1.45
N MET A 331 -2.76 23.91 -1.47
CA MET A 331 -1.87 24.52 -2.44
C MET A 331 -1.81 23.77 -3.78
N GLU A 332 -2.53 22.64 -3.95
CA GLU A 332 -2.67 21.99 -5.28
C GLU A 332 -3.11 22.97 -6.37
N ARG A 333 -3.87 24.00 -5.99
CA ARG A 333 -4.37 25.06 -6.88
C ARG A 333 -3.27 25.98 -7.42
N ASP A 334 -2.19 26.12 -6.67
CA ASP A 334 -1.05 26.97 -6.98
C ASP A 334 0.09 26.18 -7.63
N TYR A 335 -0.09 24.86 -7.82
CA TYR A 335 0.88 24.06 -8.54
C TYR A 335 0.98 24.56 -9.99
N PRO A 336 2.20 24.75 -10.52
CA PRO A 336 2.39 25.26 -11.88
C PRO A 336 1.78 24.31 -12.91
N LEU A 337 0.59 24.67 -13.43
CA LEU A 337 -0.23 23.93 -14.40
C LEU A 337 0.54 23.54 -15.68
N GLU A 338 1.54 24.34 -16.08
CA GLU A 338 2.30 24.14 -17.30
C GLU A 338 3.20 22.89 -17.27
N HIS A 339 3.41 22.29 -16.09
CA HIS A 339 4.37 21.20 -15.95
C HIS A 339 3.79 19.90 -15.40
N THR A 340 2.60 19.90 -14.79
CA THR A 340 2.14 18.76 -13.96
C THR A 340 0.62 18.53 -13.99
N GLN A 341 0.15 17.72 -14.93
CA GLN A 341 -1.24 17.23 -15.02
C GLN A 341 -1.54 16.11 -13.99
N CYS A 342 -1.18 16.32 -12.72
CA CYS A 342 -1.24 15.29 -11.69
C CYS A 342 -1.79 15.82 -10.35
N THR A 343 -2.90 16.54 -10.42
CA THR A 343 -3.72 16.90 -9.24
C THR A 343 -4.72 15.80 -8.90
N LEU A 344 -5.23 15.79 -7.66
CA LEU A 344 -6.28 14.85 -7.26
C LEU A 344 -7.55 15.08 -8.09
N SER A 345 -7.91 16.33 -8.32
CA SER A 345 -9.07 16.73 -9.13
C SER A 345 -9.01 16.13 -10.54
N GLU A 346 -7.89 16.28 -11.25
CA GLU A 346 -7.71 15.71 -12.59
C GLU A 346 -7.77 14.18 -12.57
N SER A 347 -7.16 13.56 -11.55
CA SER A 347 -7.11 12.11 -11.44
C SER A 347 -8.50 11.52 -11.23
N PHE A 348 -9.30 12.10 -10.34
CA PHE A 348 -10.69 11.68 -10.13
C PHE A 348 -11.62 12.07 -11.29
N SER A 349 -11.32 13.14 -12.02
CA SER A 349 -12.08 13.53 -13.23
C SER A 349 -12.03 12.46 -14.33
N THR A 350 -11.03 11.57 -14.32
CA THR A 350 -10.98 10.43 -15.26
C THR A 350 -12.04 9.35 -14.98
N LEU A 351 -12.59 9.29 -13.77
CA LEU A 351 -13.55 8.28 -13.34
C LEU A 351 -15.00 8.70 -13.63
N LEU A 352 -15.31 8.90 -14.91
CA LEU A 352 -16.60 9.44 -15.36
C LEU A 352 -17.80 8.54 -15.01
N ASN A 353 -17.55 7.26 -14.77
CA ASN A 353 -18.55 6.20 -14.65
C ASN A 353 -18.96 5.86 -13.22
N ILE A 354 -18.41 6.56 -12.23
CA ILE A 354 -18.80 6.43 -10.82
C ILE A 354 -20.27 6.80 -10.66
N SER A 355 -21.09 5.85 -10.24
CA SER A 355 -22.51 6.01 -9.93
C SER A 355 -22.80 5.94 -8.43
N GLU A 356 -21.90 5.33 -7.65
CA GLU A 356 -22.02 5.15 -6.22
C GLU A 356 -20.77 5.63 -5.49
N LEU A 357 -20.97 6.45 -4.46
CA LEU A 357 -19.89 6.97 -3.61
C LEU A 357 -20.19 6.65 -2.14
N TYR A 358 -19.31 5.90 -1.50
CA TYR A 358 -19.36 5.62 -0.08
C TYR A 358 -18.37 6.52 0.66
N LEU A 359 -18.86 7.26 1.65
CA LEU A 359 -18.10 8.23 2.43
C LEU A 359 -18.16 7.92 3.91
N ALA A 360 -16.99 7.76 4.53
CA ALA A 360 -16.85 7.85 5.97
C ALA A 360 -16.63 9.29 6.41
N SER A 361 -16.85 9.55 7.71
CA SER A 361 -16.64 10.83 8.38
C SER A 361 -15.24 11.41 8.25
N GLU A 362 -14.25 10.56 8.00
CA GLU A 362 -12.84 10.93 7.89
C GLU A 362 -12.46 11.37 6.48
N ALA A 363 -13.33 11.24 5.47
CA ALA A 363 -13.04 11.52 4.06
C ALA A 363 -13.04 13.04 3.71
N THR A 364 -12.45 13.89 4.56
CA THR A 364 -12.44 15.36 4.39
C THR A 364 -11.83 15.80 3.07
N GLY A 365 -10.65 15.30 2.71
CA GLY A 365 -9.98 15.75 1.49
C GLY A 365 -10.68 15.40 0.20
N LEU A 366 -11.50 14.32 0.16
CA LEU A 366 -12.31 14.07 -1.03
C LEU A 366 -13.35 15.16 -1.24
N LEU A 367 -13.99 15.64 -0.17
CA LEU A 367 -14.98 16.71 -0.28
C LEU A 367 -14.35 17.96 -0.88
N GLU A 368 -13.14 18.32 -0.45
CA GLU A 368 -12.40 19.45 -1.03
C GLU A 368 -12.04 19.25 -2.51
N VAL A 369 -11.71 18.02 -2.92
CA VAL A 369 -11.47 17.69 -4.33
C VAL A 369 -12.74 17.79 -5.17
N LEU A 370 -13.90 17.40 -4.63
CA LEU A 370 -15.19 17.42 -5.32
C LEU A 370 -15.84 18.82 -5.37
N ARG A 371 -15.41 19.75 -4.51
CA ARG A 371 -15.90 21.13 -4.50
C ARG A 371 -15.37 21.92 -5.69
N ARG A 372 -16.18 22.87 -6.18
CA ARG A 372 -15.74 23.77 -7.24
C ARG A 372 -14.87 24.89 -6.65
N PRO A 373 -13.72 25.23 -7.24
CA PRO A 373 -13.02 26.45 -6.85
C PRO A 373 -13.85 27.67 -7.26
N ALA A 374 -14.15 28.55 -6.30
CA ALA A 374 -14.95 29.76 -6.50
C ALA A 374 -14.42 30.71 -7.61
N SER A 375 -13.15 30.57 -8.00
CA SER A 375 -12.46 31.40 -9.01
C SER A 375 -12.39 30.80 -10.42
N SER A 376 -12.94 29.60 -10.66
CA SER A 376 -12.88 28.93 -11.97
C SER A 376 -13.96 29.44 -12.93
N SER A 377 -13.69 30.57 -13.60
CA SER A 377 -14.56 31.15 -14.64
C SER A 377 -14.56 30.38 -15.97
N GLY A 378 -13.74 29.34 -16.10
CA GLY A 378 -13.63 28.51 -17.30
C GLY A 378 -13.79 27.01 -17.01
N GLY A 379 -14.97 26.47 -17.32
CA GLY A 379 -15.13 25.14 -17.92
C GLY A 379 -14.59 23.89 -17.21
N THR A 380 -14.47 23.82 -15.89
CA THR A 380 -14.28 22.52 -15.22
C THR A 380 -15.65 21.90 -14.91
N GLY A 381 -15.95 20.80 -15.60
CA GLY A 381 -17.16 20.01 -15.36
C GLY A 381 -17.17 19.41 -13.95
N VAL A 382 -18.33 18.89 -13.54
CA VAL A 382 -18.47 18.21 -12.25
C VAL A 382 -17.62 16.92 -12.23
N ILE A 383 -16.97 16.64 -11.10
CA ILE A 383 -16.33 15.33 -10.88
C ILE A 383 -17.44 14.29 -10.63
N PHE A 384 -17.31 13.13 -11.27
CA PHE A 384 -18.31 12.05 -11.29
C PHE A 384 -19.68 12.53 -11.81
N PRO A 385 -19.80 12.86 -13.11
CA PRO A 385 -21.05 13.36 -13.69
C PRO A 385 -22.22 12.38 -13.58
N LEU A 386 -21.94 11.07 -13.50
CA LEU A 386 -22.94 10.01 -13.37
C LEU A 386 -23.22 9.59 -11.92
N LEU A 387 -22.64 10.27 -10.93
CA LEU A 387 -22.88 9.95 -9.52
C LEU A 387 -24.36 10.18 -9.19
N ASP A 388 -25.03 9.09 -8.79
CA ASP A 388 -26.47 9.02 -8.53
C ASP A 388 -26.74 8.83 -7.03
N THR A 389 -25.89 8.07 -6.35
CA THR A 389 -26.05 7.70 -4.95
C THR A 389 -24.81 8.03 -4.12
N ILE A 390 -25.00 8.76 -3.03
CA ILE A 390 -24.00 8.88 -1.95
C ILE A 390 -24.48 8.09 -0.74
N ILE A 391 -23.58 7.30 -0.16
CA ILE A 391 -23.80 6.53 1.06
C ILE A 391 -22.86 7.08 2.12
N LEU A 392 -23.44 7.79 3.08
CA LEU A 392 -22.73 8.35 4.22
C LEU A 392 -22.80 7.31 5.34
N ASP A 393 -21.69 6.60 5.56
CA ASP A 393 -21.60 5.51 6.52
C ASP A 393 -20.72 5.93 7.71
N HIS A 394 -21.37 6.19 8.84
CA HIS A 394 -20.70 6.44 10.12
C HIS A 394 -20.93 5.27 11.08
N THR A 395 -20.69 4.04 10.62
CA THR A 395 -20.60 2.89 11.51
C THR A 395 -19.27 2.94 12.27
N ASP A 396 -19.36 2.88 13.61
CA ASP A 396 -18.30 3.08 14.63
C ASP A 396 -17.12 2.07 14.57
N ARG A 397 -16.88 1.41 13.44
CA ARG A 397 -15.97 0.28 13.31
C ARG A 397 -15.18 0.39 12.02
N HIS A 398 -13.96 0.89 12.15
CA HIS A 398 -12.94 0.91 11.09
C HIS A 398 -13.00 -0.39 10.29
N CYS A 399 -13.20 -0.28 8.97
CA CYS A 399 -13.17 -1.43 8.07
C CYS A 399 -11.83 -2.14 8.25
N GLU A 400 -11.86 -3.36 8.81
CA GLU A 400 -10.64 -4.12 9.06
C GLU A 400 -9.88 -4.33 7.74
N TRP A 401 -8.59 -3.99 7.77
CA TRP A 401 -7.69 -4.18 6.63
C TRP A 401 -7.70 -5.62 6.12
N PRO A 402 -7.49 -5.83 4.81
CA PRO A 402 -7.31 -7.17 4.30
C PRO A 402 -6.14 -7.89 5.01
N ARG A 403 -6.41 -9.06 5.63
CA ARG A 403 -5.39 -9.91 6.28
C ARG A 403 -4.32 -10.38 5.28
N GLY A 404 -3.10 -10.62 5.76
CA GLY A 404 -2.01 -11.24 4.97
C GLY A 404 -1.09 -10.26 4.23
N THR A 405 -1.24 -8.95 4.47
CA THR A 405 -0.36 -7.92 3.91
C THR A 405 0.74 -7.55 4.91
N SER A 406 1.90 -7.11 4.42
CA SER A 406 2.96 -6.53 5.25
C SER A 406 2.54 -5.31 6.07
N GLN A 407 1.40 -4.72 5.74
CA GLN A 407 0.84 -3.57 6.43
C GLN A 407 0.02 -3.95 7.65
N THR A 408 -0.61 -5.15 7.69
CA THR A 408 -1.28 -5.61 8.92
C THR A 408 -0.36 -5.64 10.14
N GLU A 409 0.95 -5.85 9.93
CA GLU A 409 1.97 -5.83 10.99
C GLU A 409 2.32 -4.40 11.49
N ASN A 410 2.17 -3.37 10.66
CA ASN A 410 2.47 -1.97 11.02
C ASN A 410 1.23 -1.17 11.47
N VAL A 411 0.05 -1.57 10.99
CA VAL A 411 -1.24 -0.90 11.21
C VAL A 411 -1.81 -1.26 12.59
N GLY A 412 -1.55 -2.46 13.12
CA GLY A 412 -2.11 -2.92 14.40
C GLY A 412 -1.79 -2.06 15.65
N VAL A 413 -0.87 -1.10 15.56
CA VAL A 413 -0.41 -0.27 16.70
C VAL A 413 -1.03 1.13 16.72
N LEU A 414 -1.56 1.66 15.61
CA LEU A 414 -2.00 3.06 15.49
C LEU A 414 -3.53 3.27 15.48
N TYR A 415 -4.34 2.21 15.40
CA TYR A 415 -5.82 2.30 15.34
C TYR A 415 -6.50 2.38 16.72
N SER A 416 -5.76 2.81 17.74
CA SER A 416 -6.25 2.90 19.13
C SER A 416 -6.86 4.27 19.50
N ARG A 417 -7.13 5.14 18.53
CA ARG A 417 -7.93 6.35 18.73
C ARG A 417 -9.04 6.43 17.70
N ALA A 418 -10.09 5.64 17.91
CA ALA A 418 -11.40 6.12 17.50
C ALA A 418 -11.55 7.53 18.10
N PRO A 419 -11.87 8.58 17.32
CA PRO A 419 -12.21 9.85 17.93
C PRO A 419 -13.30 9.56 18.98
N PRO A 420 -13.21 10.12 20.19
CA PRO A 420 -14.19 9.84 21.26
C PRO A 420 -15.62 10.31 20.92
N TYR A 421 -15.84 10.82 19.71
CA TYR A 421 -17.03 11.49 19.24
C TYR A 421 -17.74 10.60 18.22
N LYS A 422 -18.91 10.11 18.63
CA LYS A 422 -19.76 9.15 17.90
C LYS A 422 -20.60 9.81 16.78
N HIS A 423 -20.23 11.02 16.35
CA HIS A 423 -21.05 11.92 15.54
C HIS A 423 -20.21 12.68 14.51
N LEU A 424 -20.85 13.10 13.42
CA LEU A 424 -20.21 13.87 12.35
C LEU A 424 -19.76 15.24 12.84
N ALA A 425 -18.56 15.68 12.45
CA ALA A 425 -18.10 17.03 12.76
C ALA A 425 -18.85 18.07 11.91
N GLY A 426 -19.23 19.20 12.52
CA GLY A 426 -19.94 20.30 11.85
C GLY A 426 -19.20 20.84 10.64
N VAL A 427 -17.89 21.05 10.77
CA VAL A 427 -17.04 21.51 9.67
C VAL A 427 -17.03 20.54 8.47
N TRP A 428 -17.09 19.23 8.74
CA TRP A 428 -17.17 18.21 7.69
C TRP A 428 -18.55 18.24 7.03
N TRP A 429 -19.61 18.35 7.83
CA TRP A 429 -20.98 18.43 7.34
C TRP A 429 -21.20 19.66 6.46
N ASP A 430 -20.69 20.82 6.87
CA ASP A 430 -20.79 22.04 6.07
C ASP A 430 -20.06 21.91 4.73
N ALA A 431 -18.88 21.29 4.73
CA ALA A 431 -18.14 21.02 3.49
C ALA A 431 -18.89 20.03 2.57
N PHE A 432 -19.55 19.03 3.15
CA PHE A 432 -20.38 18.08 2.42
C PHE A 432 -21.61 18.78 1.79
N CYS A 433 -22.35 19.58 2.56
CA CYS A 433 -23.47 20.36 2.05
C CYS A 433 -23.04 21.34 0.95
N ALA A 434 -21.91 22.04 1.13
CA ALA A 434 -21.37 22.94 0.11
C ALA A 434 -21.03 22.20 -1.20
N MET A 435 -20.43 21.01 -1.11
CA MET A 435 -20.16 20.17 -2.27
C MET A 435 -21.45 19.77 -3.00
N LEU A 436 -22.51 19.40 -2.26
CA LEU A 436 -23.82 19.08 -2.85
C LEU A 436 -24.44 20.30 -3.54
N ALA A 437 -24.40 21.48 -2.90
CA ALA A 437 -24.91 22.72 -3.47
C ALA A 437 -24.19 23.11 -4.77
N ASP A 438 -22.86 23.03 -4.80
CA ASP A 438 -22.05 23.25 -6.00
C ASP A 438 -22.45 22.30 -7.13
N ARG A 439 -22.69 21.03 -6.79
CA ARG A 439 -23.09 19.98 -7.74
C ARG A 439 -24.46 20.27 -8.36
N VAL A 440 -25.42 20.71 -7.54
CA VAL A 440 -26.78 21.06 -7.96
C VAL A 440 -26.81 22.30 -8.83
N ALA A 441 -25.99 23.30 -8.50
CA ALA A 441 -25.83 24.51 -9.31
C ALA A 441 -25.32 24.20 -10.74
N LEU A 442 -24.64 23.07 -10.91
CA LEU A 442 -24.18 22.56 -12.21
C LEU A 442 -25.21 21.65 -12.91
N GLY A 443 -26.40 21.45 -12.35
CA GLY A 443 -27.45 20.59 -12.90
C GLY A 443 -27.25 19.10 -12.59
N HIS A 444 -26.36 18.75 -11.66
CA HIS A 444 -26.06 17.36 -11.29
C HIS A 444 -26.62 17.01 -9.90
N LYS A 445 -27.92 17.25 -9.71
CA LYS A 445 -28.65 16.85 -8.50
C LYS A 445 -28.50 15.34 -8.26
N LEU A 446 -28.31 14.93 -7.01
CA LEU A 446 -28.25 13.51 -6.67
C LEU A 446 -29.65 12.91 -6.62
N ARG A 447 -29.82 11.68 -7.07
CA ARG A 447 -31.06 10.97 -6.85
C ARG A 447 -31.19 10.50 -5.42
N ARG A 448 -30.11 9.96 -4.83
CA ARG A 448 -30.19 9.28 -3.53
C ARG A 448 -29.05 9.65 -2.58
N LEU A 449 -29.41 9.91 -1.33
CA LEU A 449 -28.50 10.02 -0.19
C LEU A 449 -28.91 9.00 0.86
N ILE A 450 -28.02 8.05 1.17
CA ILE A 450 -28.24 7.06 2.22
C ILE A 450 -27.48 7.50 3.46
N LEU A 451 -28.18 7.66 4.57
CA LEU A 451 -27.60 7.99 5.88
C LEU A 451 -27.54 6.70 6.70
N ARG A 452 -26.34 6.16 6.94
CA ARG A 452 -26.15 4.87 7.60
C ARG A 452 -25.29 4.98 8.86
N GLY A 453 -25.63 4.21 9.89
CA GLY A 453 -24.88 4.19 11.14
C GLY A 453 -25.18 5.42 12.00
N ARG A 454 -24.20 5.97 12.72
CA ARG A 454 -24.42 7.04 13.70
C ARG A 454 -24.45 8.45 13.09
N THR A 455 -25.17 8.62 12.00
CA THR A 455 -25.32 9.89 11.27
C THR A 455 -26.57 10.66 11.72
N CYS A 456 -26.97 10.49 12.97
CA CYS A 456 -28.18 11.10 13.55
C CYS A 456 -27.97 12.56 13.99
N HIS A 457 -26.75 12.92 14.38
CA HIS A 457 -26.39 14.27 14.85
C HIS A 457 -25.10 14.75 14.22
N VAL A 458 -25.00 16.07 14.10
CA VAL A 458 -23.78 16.80 13.77
C VAL A 458 -23.30 17.50 15.04
N ARG A 459 -22.03 17.32 15.36
CA ARG A 459 -21.38 18.01 16.46
C ARG A 459 -20.92 19.38 15.99
N ARG A 460 -21.43 20.44 16.62
CA ARG A 460 -21.00 21.82 16.43
C ARG A 460 -20.15 22.24 17.62
N ASP A 461 -19.05 22.93 17.35
CA ASP A 461 -18.21 23.54 18.39
C ASP A 461 -18.45 25.07 18.37
N GLU A 462 -19.01 25.61 19.45
CA GLU A 462 -19.23 27.05 19.67
C GLU A 462 -18.41 27.49 20.89
N GLY A 463 -17.27 28.14 20.64
CA GLY A 463 -16.33 28.54 21.70
C GLY A 463 -15.70 27.31 22.38
N GLU A 464 -15.88 27.17 23.70
CA GLU A 464 -15.42 26.02 24.48
C GLU A 464 -16.46 24.89 24.59
N ARG A 465 -17.66 25.06 24.01
CA ARG A 465 -18.77 24.10 24.15
C ARG A 465 -19.04 23.39 22.84
N ALA A 466 -19.15 22.07 22.92
CA ALA A 466 -19.70 21.24 21.85
C ALA A 466 -21.18 20.99 22.10
N TYR A 467 -22.02 21.00 21.07
CA TYR A 467 -23.41 20.54 21.13
C TYR A 467 -23.75 19.66 19.94
N LEU A 468 -24.81 18.86 20.09
CA LEU A 468 -25.33 17.98 19.04
C LEU A 468 -26.57 18.59 18.41
N GLU A 469 -26.50 18.78 17.10
CA GLU A 469 -27.58 19.27 16.27
C GLU A 469 -28.17 18.11 15.46
N PRO A 470 -29.49 17.85 15.51
CA PRO A 470 -30.09 16.74 14.78
C PRO A 470 -29.99 16.94 13.27
N LEU A 471 -29.53 15.91 12.55
CA LEU A 471 -29.22 16.05 11.13
C LEU A 471 -30.45 16.34 10.25
N TRP A 472 -31.64 15.95 10.72
CA TRP A 472 -32.92 16.22 10.04
C TRP A 472 -33.38 17.68 10.18
N GLN A 473 -32.82 18.45 11.12
CA GLN A 473 -33.11 19.88 11.30
C GLN A 473 -32.17 20.77 10.49
N LEU A 474 -31.11 20.21 9.88
CA LEU A 474 -29.95 20.97 9.44
C LEU A 474 -30.09 21.70 8.10
N GLN A 475 -30.99 21.31 7.19
CA GLN A 475 -31.34 22.06 5.96
C GLN A 475 -32.26 21.23 5.05
N GLU A 476 -32.85 21.89 4.05
CA GLU A 476 -33.66 21.31 2.98
C GLU A 476 -32.83 20.41 2.05
N LEU A 477 -32.38 19.23 2.52
CA LEU A 477 -31.67 18.24 1.69
C LEU A 477 -32.42 17.90 0.40
N SER A 478 -33.74 18.10 0.38
CA SER A 478 -34.61 18.01 -0.81
C SER A 478 -34.21 18.93 -1.96
N GLU A 479 -33.55 20.06 -1.68
CA GLU A 479 -32.99 20.95 -2.71
C GLU A 479 -31.84 20.28 -3.47
N TRP A 480 -31.09 19.40 -2.81
CA TRP A 480 -29.87 18.81 -3.38
C TRP A 480 -29.99 17.33 -3.76
N VAL A 481 -30.98 16.64 -3.19
CA VAL A 481 -31.19 15.20 -3.36
C VAL A 481 -32.67 14.91 -3.57
N ASP A 482 -33.02 13.95 -4.43
CA ASP A 482 -34.43 13.56 -4.64
C ASP A 482 -34.96 12.63 -3.53
N GLU A 483 -34.13 11.71 -3.04
CA GLU A 483 -34.48 10.70 -2.04
C GLU A 483 -33.43 10.65 -0.92
N VAL A 484 -33.87 10.78 0.33
CA VAL A 484 -33.04 10.50 1.51
C VAL A 484 -33.49 9.19 2.13
N VAL A 485 -32.59 8.20 2.15
CA VAL A 485 -32.82 6.89 2.77
C VAL A 485 -32.20 6.89 4.16
N ASP A 486 -33.02 6.61 5.17
CA ASP A 486 -32.61 6.57 6.56
C ASP A 486 -32.30 5.13 7.01
N GLU A 487 -31.01 4.80 7.11
CA GLU A 487 -30.48 3.55 7.66
C GLU A 487 -29.70 3.83 8.97
N ARG A 488 -30.09 4.86 9.71
CA ARG A 488 -29.37 5.32 10.90
C ARG A 488 -29.60 4.43 12.11
N ASP A 489 -28.55 4.28 12.90
CA ASP A 489 -28.62 3.74 14.25
C ASP A 489 -28.97 4.87 15.24
N ALA A 490 -29.90 4.61 16.16
CA ALA A 490 -30.16 5.54 17.26
C ALA A 490 -28.93 5.65 18.17
N CYS A 491 -28.43 6.87 18.41
CA CYS A 491 -27.29 7.11 19.29
C CYS A 491 -27.65 7.10 20.79
N GLY A 492 -28.94 7.24 21.13
CA GLY A 492 -29.44 7.31 22.51
C GLY A 492 -29.25 8.67 23.20
N MET A 493 -28.79 9.71 22.48
CA MET A 493 -28.52 11.05 23.01
C MET A 493 -29.73 11.98 22.84
N LYS A 494 -29.90 12.97 23.73
CA LYS A 494 -30.99 13.95 23.67
C LYS A 494 -30.60 15.18 22.84
N ASP A 495 -31.55 15.80 22.17
CA ASP A 495 -31.30 16.97 21.33
C ASP A 495 -31.12 18.27 22.16
N GLY A 496 -30.37 19.25 21.64
CA GLY A 496 -30.41 20.65 22.10
C GLY A 496 -29.09 21.23 22.64
N ARG A 497 -29.00 22.57 22.65
CA ARG A 497 -27.83 23.35 23.11
C ARG A 497 -27.45 23.17 24.59
N ASP A 498 -28.38 22.63 25.38
CA ASP A 498 -28.18 22.33 26.80
C ASP A 498 -27.65 20.91 27.04
N ASN A 499 -27.52 20.09 25.99
CA ASN A 499 -26.93 18.78 26.11
C ASN A 499 -25.43 18.85 25.81
N PRO A 500 -24.55 18.69 26.81
CA PRO A 500 -23.12 18.61 26.54
C PRO A 500 -22.77 17.34 25.74
N TYR A 501 -23.67 16.34 25.67
CA TYR A 501 -23.61 15.14 24.83
C TYR A 501 -24.98 14.53 24.56
#